data_AF-A0A139MU47-F1
#
_entry.id   AF-A0A139MU47-F1
#
_cell.length_a   1.000
_cell.length_b   1.000
_cell.length_c   1.000
_cell.angle_alpha   90.00
_cell.angle_beta   90.00
_cell.angle_gamma   90.00
#
_symmetry.space_group_name_H-M   'P 1'
#
loop_
_entity.id
_entity.type
_entity.pdbx_description
1 polymer ?
#
loop_
_entity_poly.entity_id
_entity_poly.type
_entity_poly.pdbx_seq_one_letter_code
_entity_poly.pdbx_strand_id
1 'polypeptide(L)'
;MMTKEEFLKRMKKEFPDAEKNETKNYTSFEVKNLKGELQNFIEIYFLKKEIKIAILSKSLDESELSLFKKKSKTYKGPIDVCHIINSEKEFNEILPYINKSYLFIKGEGSKEIKMPENIDKYKNILLSSKNIILRGAPGTGKTYLARQIASELTGGNEEQIDFVQFHPSYDYTDFVEGLRPLPSDDGQISFGLQDGIFKKFCERAKLAQKTGGQDNFEEAWESYLEFINTTEEKEYLTKTSYLSVNSRQNLSVNYDSGASGWTLPRHYVYELYKNKNYDKQRYYKGGGKTVLKVLKERFALKTYKEAAEISSIKNFVFIIDEINRGEISKIFGELFFSIDPGYRGKDGEVSTQYANLHETIEKFYIPENVYIIGTMNDIDRSVDTFDFAMRRRFRFVEITAESQLGMLDEPLGDGAEEAKVRLRNLNAAIEKVEELNSHYHVGPSYFLKLQEVDFDYELLWSDYIKPLLEDYLRGSYEEVETLETLKKAFDKISNERTNQSITGDNESDGNDDTDNR
;
A
#
# COMPACT_ATOMS: atom_id res chain seq x y z
N MET A 1 16.00 -12.77 -24.83
CA MET A 1 15.04 -12.50 -25.92
C MET A 1 13.95 -13.54 -25.80
N MET A 2 12.70 -13.09 -25.79
CA MET A 2 11.56 -14.00 -25.74
C MET A 2 11.51 -14.82 -27.04
N THR A 3 11.43 -16.15 -26.93
CA THR A 3 11.34 -17.03 -28.10
C THR A 3 9.92 -17.01 -28.68
N LYS A 4 9.78 -17.43 -29.95
CA LYS A 4 8.46 -17.60 -30.59
C LYS A 4 7.55 -18.52 -29.78
N GLU A 5 8.09 -19.63 -29.26
CA GLU A 5 7.31 -20.63 -28.52
C GLU A 5 6.84 -20.09 -27.15
N GLU A 6 7.72 -19.39 -26.41
CA GLU A 6 7.35 -18.73 -25.15
C GLU A 6 6.26 -17.69 -25.36
N PHE A 7 6.38 -16.86 -26.40
CA PHE A 7 5.37 -15.84 -26.73
C PHE A 7 4.02 -16.47 -27.01
N LEU A 8 3.98 -17.48 -27.88
CA LEU A 8 2.73 -18.14 -28.26
C LEU A 8 2.08 -18.90 -27.09
N LYS A 9 2.89 -19.55 -26.24
CA LYS A 9 2.41 -20.21 -25.03
C LYS A 9 1.80 -19.20 -24.06
N ARG A 10 2.42 -18.03 -23.90
CA ARG A 10 1.89 -16.96 -23.06
C ARG A 10 0.59 -16.39 -23.61
N MET A 11 0.54 -16.09 -24.91
CA MET A 11 -0.69 -15.63 -25.57
C MET A 11 -1.86 -16.58 -25.36
N LYS A 12 -1.64 -17.90 -25.46
CA LYS A 12 -2.72 -18.87 -25.23
C LYS A 12 -3.10 -19.02 -23.75
N LYS A 13 -2.19 -18.71 -22.82
CA LYS A 13 -2.49 -18.65 -21.39
C LYS A 13 -3.33 -17.41 -21.04
N GLU A 14 -2.97 -16.25 -21.57
CA GLU A 14 -3.67 -14.98 -21.31
C GLU A 14 -5.03 -14.90 -22.02
N PHE A 15 -5.13 -15.49 -23.22
CA PHE A 15 -6.34 -15.47 -24.05
C PHE A 15 -6.76 -16.91 -24.38
N PRO A 16 -7.33 -17.66 -23.42
CA PRO A 16 -7.59 -19.09 -23.58
C PRO A 16 -8.65 -19.41 -24.62
N ASP A 17 -9.63 -18.52 -24.82
CA ASP A 17 -10.70 -18.64 -25.82
C ASP A 17 -10.31 -18.09 -27.20
N ALA A 18 -9.13 -17.47 -27.34
CA ALA A 18 -8.65 -16.96 -28.61
C ALA A 18 -8.19 -18.10 -29.54
N GLU A 19 -8.63 -18.04 -30.80
CA GLU A 19 -8.25 -18.96 -31.86
C GLU A 19 -6.99 -18.45 -32.57
N LYS A 20 -5.97 -19.31 -32.67
CA LYS A 20 -4.71 -18.97 -33.31
C LYS A 20 -4.80 -19.25 -34.80
N ASN A 21 -4.43 -18.27 -35.62
CA ASN A 21 -4.34 -18.39 -37.07
C ASN A 21 -2.90 -18.10 -37.54
N GLU A 22 -2.34 -18.94 -38.43
CA GLU A 22 -0.99 -18.75 -38.97
C GLU A 22 -1.05 -18.53 -40.48
N THR A 23 -0.48 -17.40 -40.92
CA THR A 23 -0.30 -17.09 -42.34
C THR A 23 1.18 -17.19 -42.73
N LYS A 24 1.47 -17.05 -44.03
CA LYS A 24 2.85 -16.98 -44.53
C LYS A 24 3.65 -15.79 -43.97
N ASN A 25 2.99 -14.74 -43.48
CA ASN A 25 3.62 -13.46 -43.14
C ASN A 25 3.52 -13.10 -41.64
N TYR A 26 2.50 -13.58 -40.94
CA TYR A 26 2.25 -13.29 -39.53
C TYR A 26 1.42 -14.39 -38.87
N THR A 27 1.47 -14.45 -37.55
CA THR A 27 0.54 -15.20 -36.71
C THR A 27 -0.48 -14.23 -36.12
N SER A 28 -1.76 -14.55 -36.11
CA SER A 28 -2.77 -13.75 -35.43
C SER A 28 -3.56 -14.56 -34.42
N PHE A 29 -4.20 -13.84 -33.50
CA PHE A 29 -5.21 -14.41 -32.61
C PHE A 29 -6.54 -13.72 -32.88
N GLU A 30 -7.57 -14.55 -32.99
CA GLU A 30 -8.95 -14.18 -33.31
C GLU A 30 -9.85 -14.50 -32.13
N VAL A 31 -10.85 -13.67 -31.89
CA VAL A 31 -11.89 -13.93 -30.88
C VAL A 31 -13.26 -13.60 -31.47
N LYS A 32 -14.29 -14.30 -31.00
CA LYS A 32 -15.67 -14.08 -31.46
C LYS A 32 -16.19 -12.75 -30.93
N ASN A 33 -16.73 -11.92 -31.83
CA ASN A 33 -17.44 -10.70 -31.46
C ASN A 33 -18.87 -11.00 -30.96
N LEU A 34 -19.65 -9.98 -30.57
CA LEU A 34 -21.05 -10.13 -30.11
C LEU A 34 -21.98 -10.81 -31.14
N LYS A 35 -21.61 -10.83 -32.42
CA LYS A 35 -22.36 -11.50 -33.49
C LYS A 35 -21.89 -12.93 -33.74
N GLY A 36 -20.92 -13.42 -32.95
CA GLY A 36 -20.34 -14.75 -33.09
C GLY A 36 -19.30 -14.87 -34.20
N GLU A 37 -18.90 -13.77 -34.83
CA GLU A 37 -17.93 -13.76 -35.93
C GLU A 37 -16.50 -13.64 -35.39
N LEU A 38 -15.57 -14.46 -35.89
CA LEU A 38 -14.16 -14.38 -35.53
C LEU A 38 -13.52 -13.12 -36.12
N GLN A 39 -12.85 -12.35 -35.28
CA GLN A 39 -12.14 -11.16 -35.70
C GLN A 39 -10.77 -11.08 -35.00
N ASN A 40 -9.76 -10.69 -35.77
CA ASN A 40 -8.40 -10.51 -35.28
C ASN A 40 -8.34 -9.37 -34.26
N PHE A 41 -7.79 -9.62 -33.08
CA PHE A 41 -7.45 -8.58 -32.11
C PHE A 41 -5.95 -8.29 -32.04
N ILE A 42 -5.10 -9.18 -32.55
CA ILE A 42 -3.65 -9.00 -32.63
C ILE A 42 -3.05 -9.72 -33.83
N GLU A 43 -2.08 -9.08 -34.47
CA GLU A 43 -1.16 -9.69 -35.46
C GLU A 43 0.27 -9.67 -34.91
N ILE A 44 1.01 -10.75 -35.12
CA ILE A 44 2.34 -10.98 -34.57
C ILE A 44 3.30 -11.35 -35.71
N TYR A 45 4.36 -10.57 -35.84
CA TYR A 45 5.40 -10.71 -36.84
C TYR A 45 6.69 -11.11 -36.13
N PHE A 46 7.09 -12.37 -36.29
CA PHE A 46 8.35 -12.89 -35.74
C PHE A 46 9.51 -12.51 -36.66
N LEU A 47 10.29 -11.52 -36.25
CA LEU A 47 11.50 -11.08 -36.95
C LEU A 47 12.73 -11.77 -36.34
N LYS A 48 13.87 -11.74 -37.03
CA LYS A 48 15.09 -12.49 -36.61
C LYS A 48 15.60 -12.16 -35.21
N LYS A 49 15.29 -10.97 -34.68
CA LYS A 49 15.77 -10.46 -33.38
C LYS A 49 14.67 -9.85 -32.52
N GLU A 50 13.45 -9.73 -32.99
CA GLU A 50 12.41 -8.97 -32.30
C GLU A 50 11.02 -9.50 -32.69
N ILE A 51 10.05 -9.27 -31.83
CA ILE A 51 8.65 -9.60 -32.09
C ILE A 51 7.91 -8.30 -32.30
N LYS A 52 7.40 -8.09 -33.51
CA LYS A 52 6.55 -6.93 -33.79
C LYS A 52 5.10 -7.34 -33.65
N ILE A 53 4.37 -6.66 -32.77
CA ILE A 53 2.93 -6.85 -32.62
C ILE A 53 2.17 -5.71 -33.28
N ALA A 54 0.93 -5.98 -33.68
CA ALA A 54 0.00 -4.97 -34.11
C ALA A 54 -1.38 -5.22 -33.49
N ILE A 55 -2.04 -4.15 -33.02
CA ILE A 55 -3.35 -4.18 -32.36
C ILE A 55 -4.28 -3.10 -32.93
N LEU A 56 -5.54 -3.06 -32.50
CA LEU A 56 -6.53 -2.07 -32.95
C LEU A 56 -6.28 -0.70 -32.31
N SER A 57 -6.08 0.36 -33.09
CA SER A 57 -5.96 1.73 -32.55
C SER A 57 -7.24 2.21 -31.88
N LYS A 58 -8.40 1.76 -32.37
CA LYS A 58 -9.72 2.13 -31.86
C LYS A 58 -10.01 1.63 -30.44
N SER A 59 -9.22 0.67 -29.94
CA SER A 59 -9.33 0.21 -28.55
C SER A 59 -8.46 1.02 -27.59
N LEU A 60 -7.74 2.04 -28.06
CA LEU A 60 -6.76 2.80 -27.28
C LEU A 60 -7.14 4.28 -27.20
N ASP A 61 -6.80 4.92 -26.09
CA ASP A 61 -7.00 6.35 -25.88
C ASP A 61 -5.86 7.19 -26.48
N GLU A 62 -6.04 8.51 -26.61
CA GLU A 62 -5.06 9.39 -27.27
C GLU A 62 -3.66 9.38 -26.62
N SER A 63 -3.59 9.29 -25.28
CA SER A 63 -2.33 9.19 -24.54
C SER A 63 -1.60 7.87 -24.80
N GLU A 64 -2.33 6.77 -24.97
CA GLU A 64 -1.81 5.42 -25.18
C GLU A 64 -1.33 5.20 -26.61
N LEU A 65 -1.98 5.85 -27.59
CA LEU A 65 -1.55 5.83 -28.99
C LEU A 65 -0.12 6.35 -29.17
N SER A 66 0.39 7.17 -28.25
CA SER A 66 1.78 7.66 -28.27
C SER A 66 2.83 6.53 -28.11
N LEU A 67 2.44 5.41 -27.50
CA LEU A 67 3.30 4.24 -27.29
C LEU A 67 3.41 3.35 -28.55
N PHE A 68 2.56 3.56 -29.55
CA PHE A 68 2.51 2.74 -30.75
C PHE A 68 2.84 3.53 -32.02
N LYS A 69 3.44 2.84 -33.00
CA LYS A 69 3.68 3.40 -34.33
C LYS A 69 2.54 3.01 -35.26
N LYS A 70 1.92 3.97 -35.95
CA LYS A 70 0.93 3.68 -37.00
C LYS A 70 1.54 2.82 -38.09
N LYS A 71 0.80 1.80 -38.54
CA LYS A 71 1.10 0.99 -39.72
C LYS A 71 1.03 1.90 -40.97
N SER A 72 1.70 1.50 -42.05
CA SER A 72 1.82 2.30 -43.30
C SER A 72 0.51 3.00 -43.69
N LYS A 73 0.59 4.24 -44.21
CA LYS A 73 -0.57 5.05 -44.64
C LYS A 73 -1.52 4.34 -45.63
N THR A 74 -1.09 3.25 -46.25
CA THR A 74 -1.85 2.42 -47.20
C THR A 74 -2.61 1.25 -46.58
N TYR A 75 -2.41 0.93 -45.29
CA TYR A 75 -3.08 -0.19 -44.62
C TYR A 75 -4.52 0.20 -44.21
N LYS A 76 -5.52 -0.59 -44.63
CA LYS A 76 -6.96 -0.38 -44.36
C LYS A 76 -7.58 -1.43 -43.45
N GLY A 77 -6.78 -2.32 -42.85
CA GLY A 77 -7.28 -3.32 -41.91
C GLY A 77 -7.59 -2.73 -40.52
N PRO A 78 -8.31 -3.46 -39.67
CA PRO A 78 -8.67 -3.01 -38.32
C PRO A 78 -7.46 -2.88 -37.38
N ILE A 79 -6.38 -3.62 -37.63
CA ILE A 79 -5.16 -3.67 -36.81
C ILE A 79 -4.09 -2.75 -37.40
N ASP A 80 -4.03 -1.52 -36.91
CA ASP A 80 -3.40 -0.38 -37.58
C ASP A 80 -2.31 0.33 -36.77
N VAL A 81 -2.03 -0.11 -35.54
CA VAL A 81 -0.92 0.39 -34.71
C VAL A 81 0.01 -0.77 -34.30
N CYS A 82 1.32 -0.51 -34.20
CA CYS A 82 2.34 -1.52 -33.97
C CYS A 82 3.31 -1.15 -32.84
N HIS A 83 3.82 -2.17 -32.14
CA HIS A 83 4.88 -2.05 -31.13
C HIS A 83 5.91 -3.19 -31.31
N ILE A 84 7.15 -2.96 -30.87
CA ILE A 84 8.24 -3.93 -30.95
C ILE A 84 8.55 -4.43 -29.54
N ILE A 85 8.66 -5.74 -29.38
CA ILE A 85 8.93 -6.41 -28.10
C ILE A 85 10.18 -7.26 -28.24
N ASN A 86 11.10 -7.09 -27.29
CA ASN A 86 12.39 -7.79 -27.25
C ASN A 86 12.58 -8.63 -25.97
N SER A 87 11.77 -8.39 -24.94
CA SER A 87 11.89 -9.02 -23.62
C SER A 87 10.53 -9.34 -22.99
N GLU A 88 10.52 -10.20 -21.97
CA GLU A 88 9.33 -10.52 -21.19
C GLU A 88 8.80 -9.32 -20.41
N LYS A 89 9.70 -8.43 -19.95
CA LYS A 89 9.32 -7.16 -19.32
C LYS A 89 8.50 -6.29 -20.28
N GLU A 90 8.97 -6.12 -21.51
CA GLU A 90 8.25 -5.36 -22.55
C GLU A 90 6.92 -6.02 -22.95
N PHE A 91 6.85 -7.36 -22.92
CA PHE A 91 5.58 -8.06 -23.11
C PHE A 91 4.57 -7.71 -22.01
N ASN A 92 5.00 -7.73 -20.74
CA ASN A 92 4.13 -7.37 -19.62
C ASN A 92 3.70 -5.91 -19.66
N GLU A 93 4.59 -5.00 -20.08
CA GLU A 93 4.27 -3.57 -20.28
C GLU A 93 3.19 -3.36 -21.36
N ILE A 94 3.20 -4.18 -22.42
CA ILE A 94 2.28 -4.01 -23.55
C ILE A 94 1.01 -4.87 -23.48
N LEU A 95 1.00 -5.90 -22.62
CA LEU A 95 -0.11 -6.82 -22.42
C LEU A 95 -1.46 -6.12 -22.13
N PRO A 96 -1.53 -5.04 -21.32
CA PRO A 96 -2.79 -4.33 -21.08
C PRO A 96 -3.44 -3.81 -22.37
N TYR A 97 -2.65 -3.33 -23.32
CA TYR A 97 -3.16 -2.79 -24.59
C TYR A 97 -3.58 -3.90 -25.56
N ILE A 98 -2.90 -5.05 -25.52
CA ILE A 98 -3.35 -6.26 -26.24
C ILE A 98 -4.71 -6.68 -25.69
N ASN A 99 -4.89 -6.65 -24.36
CA ASN A 99 -6.15 -6.98 -23.72
C ASN A 99 -7.27 -5.99 -24.10
N LYS A 100 -6.99 -4.68 -24.15
CA LYS A 100 -7.95 -3.69 -24.66
C LYS A 100 -8.43 -4.03 -26.08
N SER A 101 -7.51 -4.39 -26.96
CA SER A 101 -7.82 -4.81 -28.33
C SER A 101 -8.69 -6.07 -28.38
N TYR A 102 -8.39 -7.06 -27.53
CA TYR A 102 -9.16 -8.29 -27.37
C TYR A 102 -10.60 -8.03 -26.89
N LEU A 103 -10.76 -7.27 -25.81
CA LEU A 103 -12.06 -6.94 -25.23
C LEU A 103 -12.92 -6.07 -26.16
N PHE A 104 -12.29 -5.14 -26.87
CA PHE A 104 -12.96 -4.33 -27.89
C PHE A 104 -13.61 -5.21 -28.97
N ILE A 105 -12.93 -6.26 -29.44
CA ILE A 105 -13.49 -7.19 -30.43
C ILE A 105 -14.68 -7.97 -29.87
N LYS A 106 -14.61 -8.43 -28.62
CA LYS A 106 -15.72 -9.14 -27.96
C LYS A 106 -16.98 -8.27 -27.79
N GLY A 107 -16.91 -6.99 -28.15
CA GLY A 107 -17.96 -6.00 -27.89
C GLY A 107 -18.18 -5.78 -26.39
N GLU A 108 -17.17 -6.14 -25.60
CA GLU A 108 -17.00 -5.81 -24.19
C GLU A 108 -16.20 -4.51 -24.08
N GLY A 109 -16.43 -3.58 -25.03
CA GLY A 109 -15.93 -2.21 -24.92
C GLY A 109 -16.41 -1.66 -23.58
N SER A 110 -15.47 -1.31 -22.73
CA SER A 110 -15.64 -1.03 -21.29
C SER A 110 -16.24 -2.17 -20.46
N LYS A 111 -15.75 -3.40 -20.62
CA LYS A 111 -15.48 -4.18 -19.42
C LYS A 111 -14.00 -3.99 -19.11
N GLU A 112 -13.73 -3.09 -18.18
CA GLU A 112 -12.66 -3.35 -17.22
C GLU A 112 -12.74 -4.85 -16.86
N ILE A 113 -11.62 -5.48 -16.45
CA ILE A 113 -11.75 -6.53 -15.42
C ILE A 113 -12.86 -6.01 -14.49
N LYS A 114 -13.89 -6.79 -14.15
CA LYS A 114 -14.80 -6.35 -13.07
C LYS A 114 -13.97 -6.34 -11.78
N MET A 115 -13.08 -5.36 -11.69
CA MET A 115 -12.60 -4.73 -10.49
C MET A 115 -13.88 -4.27 -9.80
N PRO A 116 -14.02 -4.46 -8.49
CA PRO A 116 -15.19 -3.94 -7.79
C PRO A 116 -15.30 -2.47 -8.18
N GLU A 117 -16.48 -2.08 -8.68
CA GLU A 117 -16.86 -0.87 -9.42
C GLU A 117 -16.58 0.47 -8.67
N ASN A 118 -15.44 0.60 -7.97
CA ASN A 118 -15.11 1.74 -7.13
C ASN A 118 -13.65 1.87 -6.63
N ILE A 119 -12.66 1.07 -7.09
CA ILE A 119 -11.27 1.25 -6.63
C ILE A 119 -10.76 2.67 -6.93
N ASP A 120 -11.05 3.21 -8.12
CA ASP A 120 -10.68 4.57 -8.49
C ASP A 120 -11.29 5.63 -7.60
N LYS A 121 -12.53 5.44 -7.14
CA LYS A 121 -13.14 6.34 -6.14
C LYS A 121 -12.30 6.33 -4.87
N TYR A 122 -11.98 5.18 -4.32
CA TYR A 122 -11.21 5.09 -3.07
C TYR A 122 -9.77 5.59 -3.23
N LYS A 123 -9.15 5.31 -4.38
CA LYS A 123 -7.84 5.86 -4.78
C LYS A 123 -7.87 7.39 -4.83
N ASN A 124 -8.86 7.98 -5.47
CA ASN A 124 -9.02 9.44 -5.55
C ASN A 124 -9.30 10.07 -4.19
N ILE A 125 -10.10 9.40 -3.34
CA ILE A 125 -10.29 9.81 -1.95
C ILE A 125 -8.94 9.83 -1.22
N LEU A 126 -8.16 8.74 -1.30
CA LEU A 126 -6.85 8.63 -0.67
C LEU A 126 -5.87 9.70 -1.17
N LEU A 127 -5.82 9.93 -2.49
CA LEU A 127 -4.99 10.96 -3.11
C LEU A 127 -5.31 12.35 -2.54
N SER A 128 -6.59 12.66 -2.39
CA SER A 128 -7.05 13.95 -1.88
C SER A 128 -6.87 14.12 -0.37
N SER A 129 -7.02 13.07 0.43
CA SER A 129 -7.02 13.15 1.90
C SER A 129 -5.73 12.70 2.56
N LYS A 130 -4.82 12.04 1.82
CA LYS A 130 -3.59 11.37 2.28
C LYS A 130 -3.81 10.20 3.25
N ASN A 131 -4.81 10.29 4.13
CA ASN A 131 -5.17 9.26 5.08
C ASN A 131 -6.65 8.91 4.96
N ILE A 132 -6.97 7.62 4.93
CA ILE A 132 -8.35 7.11 4.97
C ILE A 132 -8.48 6.00 6.00
N ILE A 133 -9.69 5.82 6.53
CA ILE A 133 -10.08 4.64 7.30
C ILE A 133 -11.23 3.97 6.56
N LEU A 134 -11.02 2.75 6.11
CA LEU A 134 -12.03 1.87 5.57
C LEU A 134 -12.74 1.20 6.76
N ARG A 135 -13.99 1.61 7.01
CA ARG A 135 -14.83 1.06 8.08
C ARG A 135 -16.01 0.28 7.50
N GLY A 136 -16.57 -0.65 8.26
CA GLY A 136 -17.73 -1.41 7.84
C GLY A 136 -17.86 -2.72 8.58
N ALA A 137 -18.94 -3.44 8.29
CA ALA A 137 -19.22 -4.73 8.89
C ALA A 137 -18.14 -5.79 8.55
N PRO A 138 -18.00 -6.86 9.35
CA PRO A 138 -17.03 -7.92 9.09
C PRO A 138 -17.26 -8.60 7.74
N GLY A 139 -16.17 -9.02 7.09
CA GLY A 139 -16.22 -9.72 5.81
C GLY A 139 -16.57 -8.87 4.59
N THR A 140 -16.56 -7.53 4.70
CA THR A 140 -16.72 -6.64 3.54
C THR A 140 -15.42 -6.44 2.74
N GLY A 141 -14.38 -7.23 2.98
CA GLY A 141 -13.15 -7.20 2.18
C GLY A 141 -12.29 -5.94 2.33
N LYS A 142 -12.44 -5.16 3.41
CA LYS A 142 -11.72 -3.89 3.64
C LYS A 142 -10.19 -4.03 3.51
N THR A 143 -9.61 -5.04 4.15
CA THR A 143 -8.16 -5.32 4.10
C THR A 143 -7.69 -5.69 2.70
N TYR A 144 -8.51 -6.45 1.97
CA TYR A 144 -8.25 -6.78 0.58
C TYR A 144 -8.31 -5.53 -0.31
N LEU A 145 -9.35 -4.71 -0.15
CA LEU A 145 -9.52 -3.43 -0.86
C LEU A 145 -8.36 -2.46 -0.57
N ALA A 146 -7.90 -2.37 0.68
CA ALA A 146 -6.74 -1.55 1.05
C ALA A 146 -5.47 -1.96 0.28
N ARG A 147 -5.21 -3.27 0.17
CA ARG A 147 -4.08 -3.80 -0.61
C ARG A 147 -4.22 -3.53 -2.10
N GLN A 148 -5.43 -3.64 -2.65
CA GLN A 148 -5.69 -3.29 -4.05
C GLN A 148 -5.43 -1.82 -4.34
N ILE A 149 -5.95 -0.92 -3.50
CA ILE A 149 -5.71 0.53 -3.62
C ILE A 149 -4.20 0.83 -3.53
N ALA A 150 -3.51 0.19 -2.58
CA ALA A 150 -2.07 0.38 -2.42
C ALA A 150 -1.29 -0.07 -3.65
N SER A 151 -1.58 -1.28 -4.16
CA SER A 151 -0.95 -1.83 -5.37
C SER A 151 -1.17 -0.91 -6.57
N GLU A 152 -2.40 -0.45 -6.79
CA GLU A 152 -2.73 0.46 -7.88
C GLU A 152 -1.99 1.79 -7.77
N LEU A 153 -1.93 2.37 -6.56
CA LEU A 153 -1.30 3.67 -6.33
C LEU A 153 0.23 3.65 -6.46
N THR A 154 0.86 2.50 -6.25
CA THR A 154 2.32 2.31 -6.37
C THR A 154 2.74 1.63 -7.68
N GLY A 155 1.79 1.28 -8.55
CA GLY A 155 2.06 0.52 -9.78
C GLY A 155 2.54 -0.91 -9.51
N GLY A 156 2.10 -1.50 -8.41
CA GLY A 156 2.42 -2.87 -8.00
C GLY A 156 3.78 -3.03 -7.33
N ASN A 157 4.47 -1.94 -7.00
CA ASN A 157 5.76 -2.03 -6.32
C ASN A 157 5.59 -2.30 -4.83
N GLU A 158 5.88 -3.53 -4.41
CA GLU A 158 5.80 -3.97 -3.02
C GLU A 158 6.77 -3.21 -2.10
N GLU A 159 7.91 -2.73 -2.60
CA GLU A 159 8.84 -1.92 -1.79
C GLU A 159 8.22 -0.58 -1.37
N GLN A 160 7.13 -0.15 -2.01
CA GLN A 160 6.44 1.09 -1.68
C GLN A 160 5.23 0.88 -0.76
N ILE A 161 5.00 -0.36 -0.32
CA ILE A 161 3.84 -0.75 0.48
C ILE A 161 4.31 -1.48 1.75
N ASP A 162 3.94 -0.96 2.92
CA ASP A 162 4.07 -1.70 4.18
C ASP A 162 2.71 -1.98 4.79
N PHE A 163 2.62 -3.07 5.53
CA PHE A 163 1.41 -3.55 6.18
C PHE A 163 1.70 -3.92 7.62
N VAL A 164 0.88 -3.43 8.54
CA VAL A 164 0.88 -3.81 9.95
C VAL A 164 -0.55 -4.05 10.41
N GLN A 165 -0.73 -4.93 11.39
CA GLN A 165 -1.99 -5.09 12.10
C GLN A 165 -1.82 -4.62 13.55
N PHE A 166 -2.70 -3.74 14.02
CA PHE A 166 -2.65 -3.28 15.40
C PHE A 166 -3.29 -4.30 16.34
N HIS A 167 -2.72 -4.37 17.54
CA HIS A 167 -3.20 -5.18 18.65
C HIS A 167 -3.07 -4.39 19.96
N PRO A 168 -3.76 -4.77 21.04
CA PRO A 168 -3.79 -3.97 22.28
C PRO A 168 -2.41 -3.68 22.90
N SER A 169 -1.45 -4.59 22.70
CA SER A 169 -0.07 -4.42 23.19
C SER A 169 0.86 -3.65 22.24
N TYR A 170 0.36 -3.16 21.10
CA TYR A 170 1.18 -2.47 20.09
C TYR A 170 1.49 -1.06 20.57
N ASP A 171 2.74 -0.61 20.48
CA ASP A 171 3.16 0.64 21.08
C ASP A 171 4.08 1.51 20.19
N TYR A 172 4.46 2.67 20.73
CA TYR A 172 5.34 3.63 20.09
C TYR A 172 6.72 3.03 19.75
N THR A 173 7.24 2.13 20.58
CA THR A 173 8.58 1.57 20.43
C THR A 173 8.69 0.63 19.25
N ASP A 174 7.58 -0.03 18.90
CA ASP A 174 7.47 -0.87 17.71
C ASP A 174 7.18 -0.06 16.43
N PHE A 175 6.41 1.03 16.56
CA PHE A 175 5.93 1.80 15.42
C PHE A 175 6.91 2.87 14.96
N VAL A 176 7.43 3.66 15.91
CA VAL A 176 8.23 4.86 15.64
C VAL A 176 9.69 4.60 15.93
N GLU A 177 10.06 4.38 17.20
CA GLU A 177 11.42 4.04 17.62
C GLU A 177 11.46 3.69 19.11
N GLY A 178 12.43 2.85 19.50
CA GLY A 178 12.61 2.49 20.90
C GLY A 178 13.97 1.86 21.20
N LEU A 179 14.27 1.74 22.49
CA LEU A 179 15.48 1.06 22.97
C LEU A 179 15.29 -0.45 22.97
N ARG A 180 16.15 -1.17 22.24
CA ARG A 180 16.14 -2.62 22.15
C ARG A 180 17.49 -3.20 22.56
N PRO A 181 17.53 -4.38 23.19
CA PRO A 181 18.78 -5.01 23.56
C PRO A 181 19.60 -5.34 22.30
N LEU A 182 20.89 -5.03 22.33
CA LEU A 182 21.85 -5.43 21.30
C LEU A 182 22.52 -6.74 21.74
N PRO A 183 22.73 -7.69 20.81
CA PRO A 183 23.53 -8.86 21.09
C PRO A 183 24.96 -8.44 21.47
N SER A 184 25.50 -9.02 22.53
CA SER A 184 26.86 -8.78 23.00
C SER A 184 27.49 -10.11 23.39
N ASP A 185 28.71 -10.34 22.91
CA ASP A 185 29.46 -11.59 23.14
C ASP A 185 29.99 -11.70 24.58
N ASP A 186 29.98 -10.59 25.34
CA ASP A 186 30.59 -10.47 26.66
C ASP A 186 29.60 -10.71 27.82
N GLY A 187 28.36 -11.13 27.52
CA GLY A 187 27.31 -11.32 28.53
C GLY A 187 26.75 -10.03 29.16
N GLN A 188 27.21 -8.85 28.72
CA GLN A 188 26.63 -7.56 29.11
C GLN A 188 25.48 -7.17 28.17
N ILE A 189 24.31 -6.90 28.73
CA ILE A 189 23.17 -6.37 27.97
C ILE A 189 23.42 -4.89 27.70
N SER A 190 23.59 -4.53 26.43
CA SER A 190 23.58 -3.13 25.97
C SER A 190 22.26 -2.83 25.24
N PHE A 191 21.82 -1.57 25.26
CA PHE A 191 20.61 -1.14 24.58
C PHE A 191 20.97 -0.18 23.46
N GLY A 192 20.40 -0.42 22.27
CA GLY A 192 20.53 0.44 21.10
C GLY A 192 19.18 1.03 20.72
N LEU A 193 19.18 2.29 20.27
CA LEU A 193 18.01 2.89 19.66
C LEU A 193 17.74 2.22 18.30
N GLN A 194 16.52 1.76 18.08
CA GLN A 194 16.11 1.15 16.82
C GLN A 194 14.86 1.83 16.30
N ASP A 195 14.86 2.11 15.00
CA ASP A 195 13.69 2.63 14.31
C ASP A 195 12.59 1.56 14.21
N GLY A 196 11.37 2.00 14.50
CA GLY A 196 10.15 1.24 14.32
C GLY A 196 9.74 1.15 12.84
N ILE A 197 8.70 0.36 12.59
CA ILE A 197 8.27 0.02 11.22
C ILE A 197 7.87 1.25 10.40
N PHE A 198 7.13 2.19 11.01
CA PHE A 198 6.60 3.35 10.30
C PHE A 198 7.67 4.42 10.06
N LYS A 199 8.59 4.60 11.01
CA LYS A 199 9.73 5.50 10.83
C LYS A 199 10.63 5.01 9.69
N LYS A 200 10.98 3.72 9.67
CA LYS A 200 11.73 3.09 8.56
C LYS A 200 11.03 3.28 7.23
N PHE A 201 9.71 3.07 7.18
CA PHE A 201 8.90 3.30 5.99
C PHE A 201 8.99 4.74 5.48
N CYS A 202 8.85 5.73 6.37
CA CYS A 202 8.95 7.14 6.01
C CYS A 202 10.34 7.50 5.48
N GLU A 203 11.41 6.96 6.07
CA GLU A 203 12.78 7.19 5.57
C GLU A 203 12.99 6.59 4.17
N ARG A 204 12.44 5.40 3.90
CA ARG A 204 12.43 4.83 2.54
C ARG A 204 11.66 5.72 1.56
N ALA A 205 10.51 6.25 1.97
CA ALA A 205 9.72 7.17 1.14
C ALA A 205 10.48 8.47 0.81
N LYS A 206 11.25 9.03 1.78
CA LYS A 206 12.13 10.20 1.55
C LYS A 206 13.26 9.86 0.58
N LEU A 207 13.92 8.71 0.79
CA LEU A 207 15.05 8.31 -0.05
C LEU A 207 14.62 8.06 -1.49
N ALA A 208 13.43 7.51 -1.70
CA ALA A 208 12.87 7.27 -3.03
C ALA A 208 12.52 8.54 -3.82
N GLN A 209 12.43 9.70 -3.16
CA GLN A 209 12.25 11.02 -3.80
C GLN A 209 13.57 11.65 -4.24
N LYS A 210 14.70 10.98 -3.97
CA LYS A 210 16.04 11.46 -4.29
C LYS A 210 16.62 10.60 -5.42
N THR A 211 17.17 11.24 -6.45
CA THR A 211 17.97 10.57 -7.50
C THR A 211 19.42 11.04 -7.48
N GLY A 212 20.31 10.09 -7.74
CA GLY A 212 21.72 10.34 -7.63
C GLY A 212 22.11 10.63 -6.18
N GLY A 213 23.24 11.31 -6.01
CA GLY A 213 23.89 11.42 -4.73
C GLY A 213 24.93 10.32 -4.53
N GLN A 214 25.92 10.62 -3.71
CA GLN A 214 27.05 9.75 -3.44
C GLN A 214 27.39 9.96 -1.97
N ASP A 215 27.02 9.00 -1.15
CA ASP A 215 27.28 8.99 0.28
C ASP A 215 27.60 7.54 0.66
N ASN A 216 28.83 7.30 1.11
CA ASN A 216 29.25 6.01 1.69
C ASN A 216 29.92 6.25 3.05
N PHE A 217 29.41 7.24 3.78
CA PHE A 217 29.98 7.63 5.05
C PHE A 217 29.91 6.49 6.07
N GLU A 218 28.80 5.75 6.11
CA GLU A 218 28.61 4.70 7.11
C GLU A 218 29.57 3.53 6.91
N GLU A 219 29.70 3.04 5.69
CA GLU A 219 30.60 1.92 5.39
C GLU A 219 32.06 2.29 5.66
N ALA A 220 32.45 3.53 5.34
CA ALA A 220 33.78 4.04 5.64
C ALA A 220 33.99 4.25 7.15
N TRP A 221 32.95 4.68 7.87
CA TRP A 221 32.99 4.93 9.30
C TRP A 221 33.08 3.63 10.10
N GLU A 222 32.25 2.64 9.80
CA GLU A 222 32.29 1.32 10.44
C GLU A 222 33.65 0.64 10.22
N SER A 223 34.15 0.63 8.98
CA SER A 223 35.48 0.09 8.65
C SER A 223 36.59 0.80 9.45
N TYR A 224 36.44 2.11 9.68
CA TYR A 224 37.40 2.88 10.46
C TYR A 224 37.32 2.58 11.96
N LEU A 225 36.11 2.45 12.52
CA LEU A 225 35.92 2.06 13.91
C LEU A 225 36.48 0.66 14.18
N GLU A 226 36.23 -0.29 13.28
CA GLU A 226 36.78 -1.64 13.35
C GLU A 226 38.32 -1.61 13.32
N PHE A 227 38.92 -0.83 12.42
CA PHE A 227 40.37 -0.66 12.36
C PHE A 227 40.96 -0.13 13.67
N ILE A 228 40.37 0.91 14.28
CA ILE A 228 40.87 1.48 15.54
C ILE A 228 40.70 0.50 16.70
N ASN A 229 39.61 -0.28 16.72
CA ASN A 229 39.34 -1.26 17.78
C ASN A 229 40.24 -2.48 17.73
N THR A 230 40.64 -2.91 16.52
CA THR A 230 41.39 -4.15 16.33
C THR A 230 42.90 -3.95 16.28
N THR A 231 43.36 -2.74 15.98
CA THR A 231 44.78 -2.43 15.82
C THR A 231 45.44 -2.09 17.16
N GLU A 232 46.56 -2.74 17.49
CA GLU A 232 47.38 -2.41 18.67
C GLU A 232 48.13 -1.07 18.52
N GLU A 233 48.28 -0.59 17.28
CA GLU A 233 48.89 0.69 16.96
C GLU A 233 47.92 1.87 17.16
N LYS A 234 48.41 2.93 17.82
CA LYS A 234 47.65 4.18 18.00
C LYS A 234 47.50 4.93 16.67
N GLU A 235 46.27 5.24 16.28
CA GLU A 235 45.99 6.13 15.15
C GLU A 235 46.21 7.60 15.58
N TYR A 236 47.36 8.18 15.21
CA TYR A 236 47.71 9.55 15.60
C TYR A 236 47.05 10.62 14.72
N LEU A 237 46.34 11.56 15.35
CA LEU A 237 45.81 12.79 14.74
C LEU A 237 46.89 13.87 14.58
N THR A 238 47.81 13.94 15.54
CA THR A 238 48.97 14.84 15.56
C THR A 238 50.14 14.12 16.21
N LYS A 239 51.33 14.74 16.27
CA LYS A 239 52.52 14.15 16.91
C LYS A 239 52.33 13.76 18.38
N THR A 240 51.29 14.28 19.05
CA THR A 240 51.07 14.09 20.50
C THR A 240 49.62 13.72 20.83
N SER A 241 48.79 13.43 19.84
CA SER A 241 47.37 13.10 20.06
C SER A 241 46.93 11.93 19.19
N TYR A 242 46.22 10.98 19.77
CA TYR A 242 45.78 9.74 19.13
C TYR A 242 44.29 9.45 19.36
N LEU A 243 43.72 8.61 18.51
CA LEU A 243 42.33 8.21 18.56
C LEU A 243 42.14 6.87 19.27
N SER A 244 41.03 6.76 19.99
CA SER A 244 40.48 5.50 20.48
C SER A 244 38.97 5.51 20.32
N VAL A 245 38.33 4.34 20.31
CA VAL A 245 36.86 4.24 20.35
C VAL A 245 36.44 4.09 21.81
N ASN A 246 35.40 4.83 22.23
CA ASN A 246 34.83 4.67 23.57
C ASN A 246 33.68 3.64 23.57
N SER A 247 33.16 3.33 24.76
CA SER A 247 32.05 2.38 24.94
C SER A 247 30.73 2.78 24.26
N ARG A 248 30.62 4.02 23.77
CA ARG A 248 29.49 4.52 22.97
C ARG A 248 29.81 4.59 21.48
N GLN A 249 30.82 3.84 21.02
CA GLN A 249 31.30 3.82 19.63
C GLN A 249 31.67 5.20 19.04
N ASN A 250 31.99 6.17 19.91
CA ASN A 250 32.44 7.49 19.48
C ASN A 250 33.96 7.59 19.52
N LEU A 251 34.51 8.39 18.61
CA LEU A 251 35.95 8.67 18.57
C LEU A 251 36.37 9.57 19.74
N SER A 252 37.36 9.13 20.49
CA SER A 252 37.97 9.88 21.58
C SER A 252 39.39 10.28 21.21
N VAL A 253 39.68 11.57 21.33
CA VAL A 253 40.99 12.18 21.09
C VAL A 253 41.72 12.25 22.42
N ASN A 254 42.81 11.51 22.52
CA ASN A 254 43.67 11.41 23.71
C ASN A 254 45.02 12.09 23.44
N TYR A 255 45.72 12.46 24.51
CA TYR A 255 47.07 13.07 24.43
C TYR A 255 48.09 12.22 25.17
N ASP A 256 49.29 12.07 24.61
CA ASP A 256 50.37 11.31 25.28
C ASP A 256 50.87 11.98 26.58
N SER A 257 50.59 13.28 26.73
CA SER A 257 50.88 14.04 27.94
C SER A 257 49.98 13.67 29.13
N GLY A 258 48.93 12.88 28.91
CA GLY A 258 47.91 12.57 29.92
C GLY A 258 46.93 13.72 30.19
N ALA A 259 47.00 14.81 29.41
CA ALA A 259 46.01 15.88 29.47
C ALA A 259 44.61 15.37 29.11
N SER A 260 43.57 16.02 29.66
CA SER A 260 42.18 15.65 29.39
C SER A 260 41.89 15.66 27.89
N GLY A 261 41.50 14.50 27.38
CA GLY A 261 41.05 14.31 26.01
C GLY A 261 39.65 14.87 25.77
N TRP A 262 39.15 14.65 24.56
CA TRP A 262 37.82 15.08 24.15
C TRP A 262 37.21 14.10 23.16
N THR A 263 35.89 14.07 23.06
CA THR A 263 35.19 13.19 22.13
C THR A 263 34.85 13.94 20.84
N LEU A 264 35.14 13.33 19.70
CA LEU A 264 34.74 13.78 18.38
C LEU A 264 33.47 13.01 17.96
N PRO A 265 32.28 13.64 17.97
CA PRO A 265 31.04 12.95 17.66
C PRO A 265 30.97 12.55 16.18
N ARG A 266 30.47 11.33 15.88
CA ARG A 266 30.24 10.86 14.49
C ARG A 266 29.47 11.89 13.67
N HIS A 267 28.34 12.37 14.19
CA HIS A 267 27.50 13.36 13.53
C HIS A 267 28.27 14.63 13.11
N TYR A 268 29.17 15.12 13.95
CA TYR A 268 29.97 16.30 13.60
C TYR A 268 30.85 16.05 12.36
N VAL A 269 31.46 14.86 12.30
CA VAL A 269 32.29 14.45 11.16
C VAL A 269 31.45 14.28 9.89
N TYR A 270 30.23 13.73 10.03
CA TYR A 270 29.29 13.59 8.91
C TYR A 270 28.79 14.95 8.38
N GLU A 271 28.50 15.92 9.23
CA GLU A 271 28.10 17.27 8.78
C GLU A 271 29.25 18.00 8.07
N LEU A 272 30.48 17.84 8.57
CA LEU A 272 31.68 18.32 7.86
C LEU A 272 31.90 17.61 6.51
N TYR A 273 31.50 16.34 6.40
CA TYR A 273 31.56 15.57 5.16
C TYR A 273 30.60 16.15 4.11
N LYS A 274 29.36 16.43 4.50
CA LYS A 274 28.34 17.08 3.64
C LYS A 274 28.73 18.48 3.24
N ASN A 275 29.17 19.30 4.21
CA ASN A 275 29.53 20.69 4.00
C ASN A 275 30.92 20.97 4.60
N LYS A 276 31.93 21.14 3.73
CA LYS A 276 33.32 21.46 4.13
C LYS A 276 33.46 22.74 4.97
N ASN A 277 32.44 23.60 4.95
CA ASN A 277 32.37 24.85 5.71
C ASN A 277 31.50 24.75 6.98
N TYR A 278 30.96 23.57 7.32
CA TYR A 278 30.21 23.36 8.57
C TYR A 278 31.09 23.70 9.78
N ASP A 279 30.72 24.74 10.53
CA ASP A 279 31.53 25.24 11.64
C ASP A 279 30.62 25.74 12.78
N LYS A 280 30.01 24.80 13.50
CA LYS A 280 29.24 25.13 14.72
C LYS A 280 30.11 25.21 15.98
N GLN A 281 31.31 24.60 15.98
CA GLN A 281 32.24 24.60 17.12
C GLN A 281 33.71 24.56 16.65
N ARG A 282 34.46 25.63 16.94
CA ARG A 282 35.82 25.90 16.41
C ARG A 282 36.86 24.82 16.78
N TYR A 283 36.66 24.09 17.87
CA TYR A 283 37.58 23.08 18.41
C TYR A 283 37.50 21.73 17.66
N TYR A 284 36.31 21.30 17.27
CA TYR A 284 36.12 20.02 16.58
C TYR A 284 36.58 20.02 15.11
N LYS A 285 36.70 21.21 14.50
CA LYS A 285 36.99 21.37 13.06
C LYS A 285 38.33 20.78 12.65
N GLY A 286 39.34 20.88 13.51
CA GLY A 286 40.66 20.31 13.26
C GLY A 286 40.63 18.79 13.21
N GLY A 287 40.17 18.15 14.28
CA GLY A 287 40.07 16.70 14.36
C GLY A 287 39.10 16.10 13.34
N GLY A 288 37.94 16.73 13.12
CA GLY A 288 36.99 16.29 12.10
C GLY A 288 37.56 16.31 10.68
N LYS A 289 38.36 17.34 10.31
CA LYS A 289 39.05 17.38 9.01
C LYS A 289 40.11 16.29 8.87
N THR A 290 40.87 16.03 9.92
CA THR A 290 41.89 14.95 9.91
C THR A 290 41.21 13.59 9.76
N VAL A 291 40.16 13.32 10.52
CA VAL A 291 39.39 12.07 10.39
C VAL A 291 38.80 11.92 8.99
N LEU A 292 38.18 12.96 8.42
CA LEU A 292 37.68 12.92 7.04
C LEU A 292 38.77 12.66 6.01
N LYS A 293 39.99 13.16 6.24
CA LYS A 293 41.14 12.89 5.38
C LYS A 293 41.52 11.41 5.45
N VAL A 294 41.64 10.86 6.67
CA VAL A 294 41.92 9.43 6.90
C VAL A 294 40.86 8.54 6.26
N LEU A 295 39.57 8.86 6.47
CA LEU A 295 38.46 8.14 5.87
C LEU A 295 38.54 8.11 4.33
N LYS A 296 38.95 9.22 3.70
CA LYS A 296 39.13 9.30 2.25
C LYS A 296 40.34 8.53 1.75
N GLU A 297 41.46 8.62 2.45
CA GLU A 297 42.74 8.05 2.01
C GLU A 297 42.83 6.55 2.28
N ARG A 298 42.25 6.06 3.38
CA ARG A 298 42.41 4.68 3.87
C ARG A 298 41.15 3.84 3.86
N PHE A 299 39.97 4.46 3.94
CA PHE A 299 38.67 3.76 4.08
C PHE A 299 37.72 4.06 2.91
N ALA A 300 38.28 4.50 1.77
CA ALA A 300 37.57 4.71 0.52
C ALA A 300 36.32 5.61 0.63
N LEU A 301 36.30 6.58 1.57
CA LEU A 301 35.23 7.57 1.65
C LEU A 301 35.16 8.38 0.35
N LYS A 302 34.05 8.25 -0.34
CA LYS A 302 33.78 8.91 -1.62
C LYS A 302 33.47 10.38 -1.39
N THR A 303 33.61 11.21 -2.43
CA THR A 303 33.20 12.62 -2.33
C THR A 303 31.68 12.72 -2.22
N TYR A 304 31.20 13.42 -1.19
CA TYR A 304 29.77 13.67 -0.99
C TYR A 304 29.18 14.35 -2.22
N LYS A 305 28.07 13.79 -2.71
CA LYS A 305 27.18 14.48 -3.64
C LYS A 305 25.79 14.41 -3.05
N GLU A 306 25.16 15.58 -2.90
CA GLU A 306 23.76 15.66 -2.53
C GLU A 306 22.92 15.05 -3.64
N ALA A 307 21.91 14.28 -3.25
CA ALA A 307 20.97 13.70 -4.19
C ALA A 307 19.99 14.78 -4.67
N ALA A 308 19.69 14.81 -5.96
CA ALA A 308 18.73 15.74 -6.53
C ALA A 308 17.29 15.21 -6.33
N GLU A 309 16.35 16.10 -6.05
CA GLU A 309 14.94 15.74 -6.00
C GLU A 309 14.42 15.32 -7.38
N ILE A 310 13.68 14.22 -7.45
CA ILE A 310 13.11 13.69 -8.70
C ILE A 310 11.83 14.45 -9.05
N SER A 311 11.60 14.72 -10.33
CA SER A 311 10.35 15.32 -10.81
C SER A 311 9.12 14.40 -10.69
N SER A 312 9.31 13.08 -10.68
CA SER A 312 8.24 12.09 -10.50
C SER A 312 8.17 11.60 -9.05
N ILE A 313 7.22 12.14 -8.28
CA ILE A 313 6.99 11.72 -6.89
C ILE A 313 6.42 10.29 -6.89
N LYS A 314 7.19 9.35 -6.33
CA LYS A 314 6.75 7.98 -6.11
C LYS A 314 5.88 7.90 -4.86
N ASN A 315 4.66 7.39 -4.98
CA ASN A 315 3.75 7.22 -3.83
C ASN A 315 4.16 6.04 -2.95
N PHE A 316 3.98 6.17 -1.65
CA PHE A 316 4.23 5.13 -0.65
C PHE A 316 2.95 4.93 0.14
N VAL A 317 2.50 3.70 0.32
CA VAL A 317 1.25 3.39 1.04
C VAL A 317 1.52 2.54 2.28
N PHE A 318 1.10 3.02 3.44
CA PHE A 318 1.19 2.30 4.70
C PHE A 318 -0.20 1.83 5.12
N ILE A 319 -0.40 0.52 5.21
CA ILE A 319 -1.67 -0.09 5.58
C ILE A 319 -1.63 -0.47 7.06
N ILE A 320 -2.63 -0.01 7.81
CA ILE A 320 -2.84 -0.34 9.23
C ILE A 320 -4.15 -1.10 9.35
N ASP A 321 -4.04 -2.41 9.46
CA ASP A 321 -5.19 -3.30 9.66
C ASP A 321 -5.63 -3.28 11.12
N GLU A 322 -6.94 -3.37 11.36
CA GLU A 322 -7.52 -3.32 12.71
C GLU A 322 -7.03 -2.10 13.52
N ILE A 323 -7.00 -0.93 12.87
CA ILE A 323 -6.41 0.30 13.40
C ILE A 323 -6.99 0.71 14.77
N ASN A 324 -8.22 0.29 15.04
CA ASN A 324 -8.99 0.58 16.23
C ASN A 324 -8.62 -0.32 17.43
N ARG A 325 -7.85 -1.40 17.22
CA ARG A 325 -7.39 -2.30 18.29
C ARG A 325 -6.15 -1.83 19.04
N GLY A 326 -5.55 -0.73 18.61
CA GLY A 326 -4.42 -0.09 19.28
C GLY A 326 -4.78 1.32 19.76
N GLU A 327 -4.07 1.80 20.80
CA GLU A 327 -4.21 3.18 21.29
C GLU A 327 -3.45 4.13 20.36
N ILE A 328 -4.11 4.59 19.30
CA ILE A 328 -3.44 5.23 18.16
C ILE A 328 -2.68 6.50 18.58
N SER A 329 -3.25 7.29 19.49
CA SER A 329 -2.60 8.49 20.05
C SER A 329 -1.26 8.16 20.71
N LYS A 330 -1.19 7.04 21.45
CA LYS A 330 0.03 6.56 22.09
C LYS A 330 1.00 5.95 21.09
N ILE A 331 0.51 5.19 20.12
CA ILE A 331 1.33 4.53 19.09
C ILE A 331 2.04 5.57 18.20
N PHE A 332 1.31 6.59 17.74
CA PHE A 332 1.91 7.66 16.92
C PHE A 332 2.71 8.66 17.75
N GLY A 333 2.39 8.87 19.02
CA GLY A 333 3.07 9.84 19.87
C GLY A 333 3.08 11.23 19.24
N GLU A 334 4.27 11.81 19.07
CA GLU A 334 4.45 13.16 18.50
C GLU A 334 4.13 13.21 17.01
N LEU A 335 4.28 12.09 16.29
CA LEU A 335 3.98 11.99 14.86
C LEU A 335 2.49 12.23 14.58
N PHE A 336 1.65 12.17 15.61
CA PHE A 336 0.25 12.52 15.53
C PHE A 336 0.03 13.97 15.07
N PHE A 337 1.01 14.86 15.23
CA PHE A 337 1.00 16.17 14.59
C PHE A 337 1.24 16.07 13.07
N SER A 338 2.34 15.40 12.67
CA SER A 338 2.74 15.25 11.27
C SER A 338 1.82 14.33 10.44
N ILE A 339 0.93 13.58 11.10
CA ILE A 339 -0.06 12.75 10.41
C ILE A 339 -1.10 13.56 9.65
N ASP A 340 -1.37 14.78 10.13
CA ASP A 340 -2.30 15.69 9.51
C ASP A 340 -1.80 16.07 8.10
N PRO A 341 -2.63 15.92 7.05
CA PRO A 341 -2.25 16.26 5.68
C PRO A 341 -1.74 17.69 5.50
N GLY A 342 -2.18 18.64 6.35
CA GLY A 342 -1.70 20.03 6.32
C GLY A 342 -0.34 20.25 6.99
N TYR A 343 0.20 19.25 7.69
CA TYR A 343 1.49 19.27 8.38
C TYR A 343 2.38 18.08 7.93
N ARG A 344 2.28 17.70 6.66
CA ARG A 344 3.22 16.77 6.02
C ARG A 344 4.49 17.53 5.64
N GLY A 345 5.57 16.79 5.36
CA GLY A 345 6.85 17.41 4.99
C GLY A 345 7.51 18.19 6.13
N LYS A 346 8.41 19.12 5.80
CA LYS A 346 9.24 19.84 6.78
C LYS A 346 8.43 20.72 7.74
N ASP A 347 7.26 21.20 7.32
CA ASP A 347 6.37 22.00 8.17
C ASP A 347 5.78 21.17 9.32
N GLY A 348 5.80 19.84 9.19
CA GLY A 348 5.39 18.86 10.18
C GLY A 348 6.47 18.34 11.11
N GLU A 349 7.67 18.94 11.12
CA GLU A 349 8.82 18.41 11.83
C GLU A 349 8.62 18.34 13.36
N VAL A 350 8.76 17.12 13.89
CA VAL A 350 8.66 16.80 15.32
C VAL A 350 9.95 16.19 15.86
N SER A 351 10.20 16.43 17.13
CA SER A 351 11.21 15.70 17.90
C SER A 351 10.54 14.47 18.50
N THR A 352 11.05 13.29 18.18
CA THR A 352 10.56 12.01 18.71
C THR A 352 10.87 11.86 20.21
N GLN A 353 10.23 10.91 20.89
CA GLN A 353 10.46 10.63 22.32
C GLN A 353 11.95 10.40 22.66
N TYR A 354 12.69 9.77 21.75
CA TYR A 354 14.11 9.48 21.94
C TYR A 354 15.01 10.48 21.19
N ALA A 355 14.50 11.67 20.80
CA ALA A 355 15.24 12.75 20.12
C ALA A 355 16.64 13.01 20.72
N ASN A 356 16.74 13.00 22.06
CA ASN A 356 18.00 13.28 22.77
C ASN A 356 19.05 12.14 22.67
N LEU A 357 18.65 10.95 22.22
CA LEU A 357 19.54 9.81 21.98
C LEU A 357 20.01 9.76 20.52
N HIS A 358 19.40 10.54 19.63
CA HIS A 358 19.89 10.67 18.26
C HIS A 358 21.24 11.39 18.24
N GLU A 359 22.12 10.93 17.37
CA GLU A 359 23.39 11.62 17.15
C GLU A 359 23.20 12.97 16.43
N THR A 360 22.08 13.10 15.70
CA THR A 360 21.73 14.28 14.92
C THR A 360 20.58 15.04 15.57
N ILE A 361 20.54 16.36 15.37
CA ILE A 361 19.42 17.22 15.79
C ILE A 361 18.33 17.24 14.70
N GLU A 362 18.37 16.32 13.73
CA GLU A 362 17.40 16.25 12.66
C GLU A 362 16.04 15.81 13.22
N LYS A 363 15.01 16.57 12.89
CA LYS A 363 13.64 16.26 13.29
C LYS A 363 13.02 15.28 12.33
N PHE A 364 12.11 14.47 12.86
CA PHE A 364 11.33 13.56 12.05
C PHE A 364 10.08 14.25 11.50
N TYR A 365 9.69 13.90 10.28
CA TYR A 365 8.42 14.27 9.69
C TYR A 365 7.97 13.17 8.73
N ILE A 366 6.66 13.11 8.50
CA ILE A 366 6.07 12.17 7.55
C ILE A 366 6.05 12.82 6.15
N PRO A 367 6.64 12.18 5.12
CA PRO A 367 6.72 12.74 3.77
C PRO A 367 5.36 12.94 3.08
N GLU A 368 5.30 13.90 2.15
CA GLU A 368 4.11 14.20 1.34
C GLU A 368 3.64 13.06 0.44
N ASN A 369 4.55 12.16 0.08
CA ASN A 369 4.29 11.00 -0.75
C ASN A 369 3.87 9.77 0.05
N VAL A 370 3.73 9.87 1.37
CA VAL A 370 3.20 8.80 2.22
C VAL A 370 1.69 8.94 2.36
N TYR A 371 1.00 7.85 2.06
CA TYR A 371 -0.44 7.68 2.19
C TYR A 371 -0.73 6.59 3.23
N ILE A 372 -1.76 6.77 4.05
CA ILE A 372 -2.13 5.82 5.11
C ILE A 372 -3.53 5.28 4.87
N ILE A 373 -3.69 3.95 4.87
CA ILE A 373 -4.98 3.28 4.80
C ILE A 373 -5.19 2.48 6.09
N GLY A 374 -6.10 2.93 6.93
CA GLY A 374 -6.58 2.16 8.07
C GLY A 374 -7.75 1.25 7.69
N THR A 375 -7.90 0.10 8.32
CA THR A 375 -9.13 -0.70 8.28
C THR A 375 -9.69 -0.87 9.70
N MET A 376 -11.01 -0.87 9.83
CA MET A 376 -11.66 -1.15 11.12
C MET A 376 -13.00 -1.85 10.94
N ASN A 377 -13.34 -2.74 11.87
CA ASN A 377 -14.70 -3.26 11.99
C ASN A 377 -15.52 -2.35 12.91
N ASP A 378 -16.77 -2.09 12.53
CA ASP A 378 -17.65 -1.17 13.28
C ASP A 378 -18.12 -1.72 14.62
N ILE A 379 -18.19 -3.05 14.74
CA ILE A 379 -18.80 -3.74 15.88
C ILE A 379 -17.80 -4.20 16.93
N ASP A 380 -16.50 -4.02 16.70
CA ASP A 380 -15.48 -4.47 17.66
C ASP A 380 -15.64 -3.67 18.97
N ARG A 381 -16.20 -4.31 20.00
CA ARG A 381 -16.58 -3.67 21.28
C ARG A 381 -15.37 -3.42 22.20
N SER A 382 -14.21 -4.02 21.92
CA SER A 382 -12.99 -4.00 22.75
C SER A 382 -11.95 -2.96 22.28
N VAL A 383 -12.42 -1.87 21.69
CA VAL A 383 -11.65 -0.99 20.82
C VAL A 383 -11.51 0.39 21.42
N ASP A 384 -10.38 1.04 21.17
CA ASP A 384 -10.17 2.43 21.57
C ASP A 384 -11.10 3.36 20.79
N THR A 385 -11.74 4.29 21.49
CA THR A 385 -12.66 5.23 20.87
C THR A 385 -11.86 6.31 20.13
N PHE A 386 -12.04 6.40 18.81
CA PHE A 386 -11.41 7.46 18.02
C PHE A 386 -11.79 8.85 18.53
N ASP A 387 -10.80 9.56 19.06
CA ASP A 387 -10.94 10.95 19.47
C ASP A 387 -11.21 11.89 18.27
N PHE A 388 -11.81 13.04 18.53
CA PHE A 388 -12.09 14.09 17.55
C PHE A 388 -10.83 14.52 16.79
N ALA A 389 -9.67 14.53 17.45
CA ALA A 389 -8.39 14.84 16.81
C ALA A 389 -8.06 13.86 15.67
N MET A 390 -8.37 12.57 15.84
CA MET A 390 -8.20 11.56 14.80
C MET A 390 -9.20 11.73 13.66
N ARG A 391 -10.46 11.99 14.00
CA ARG A 391 -11.54 12.18 13.02
C ARG A 391 -11.28 13.32 12.04
N ARG A 392 -10.49 14.31 12.45
CA ARG A 392 -10.06 15.42 11.59
C ARG A 392 -8.95 15.04 10.60
N ARG A 393 -8.10 14.06 10.93
CA ARG A 393 -6.88 13.72 10.18
C ARG A 393 -7.02 12.53 9.25
N PHE A 394 -8.08 11.74 9.44
CA PHE A 394 -8.47 10.64 8.57
C PHE A 394 -9.82 10.90 7.96
N ARG A 395 -9.96 10.56 6.68
CA ARG A 395 -11.28 10.48 6.04
C ARG A 395 -11.87 9.10 6.26
N PHE A 396 -13.02 9.03 6.91
CA PHE A 396 -13.72 7.77 7.16
C PHE A 396 -14.56 7.42 5.94
N VAL A 397 -14.36 6.21 5.43
CA VAL A 397 -15.04 5.69 4.24
C VAL A 397 -15.71 4.39 4.62
N GLU A 398 -17.03 4.37 4.52
CA GLU A 398 -17.82 3.18 4.79
C GLU A 398 -17.80 2.22 3.58
N ILE A 399 -17.51 0.96 3.87
CA ILE A 399 -17.50 -0.16 2.93
C ILE A 399 -18.64 -1.11 3.32
N THR A 400 -19.74 -1.02 2.59
CA THR A 400 -20.95 -1.83 2.83
C THR A 400 -20.85 -3.18 2.13
N ALA A 401 -21.57 -4.19 2.63
CA ALA A 401 -21.67 -5.50 1.99
C ALA A 401 -22.17 -5.39 0.54
N GLU A 402 -23.19 -4.55 0.30
CA GLU A 402 -23.75 -4.32 -1.03
C GLU A 402 -22.71 -3.77 -2.02
N SER A 403 -21.87 -2.81 -1.57
CA SER A 403 -20.83 -2.21 -2.43
C SER A 403 -19.73 -3.18 -2.84
N GLN A 404 -19.68 -4.36 -2.23
CA GLN A 404 -18.61 -5.33 -2.37
C GLN A 404 -19.10 -6.66 -2.98
N LEU A 405 -20.38 -6.77 -3.36
CA LEU A 405 -20.94 -7.99 -3.93
C LEU A 405 -20.24 -8.45 -5.22
N GLY A 406 -19.64 -7.53 -5.98
CA GLY A 406 -18.91 -7.85 -7.21
C GLY A 406 -17.74 -8.81 -6.99
N MET A 407 -17.19 -8.92 -5.77
CA MET A 407 -16.12 -9.88 -5.48
C MET A 407 -16.57 -11.34 -5.59
N LEU A 408 -17.89 -11.60 -5.62
CA LEU A 408 -18.46 -12.94 -5.78
C LEU A 408 -18.56 -13.37 -7.24
N ASP A 409 -18.55 -12.42 -8.19
CA ASP A 409 -18.85 -12.68 -9.61
C ASP A 409 -17.89 -13.71 -10.22
N GLU A 410 -16.59 -13.43 -10.16
CA GLU A 410 -15.57 -14.29 -10.77
C GLU A 410 -15.36 -15.61 -10.00
N PRO A 411 -15.26 -15.63 -8.66
CA PRO A 411 -15.02 -16.88 -7.92
C PRO A 411 -16.19 -17.86 -7.95
N LEU A 412 -17.44 -17.37 -7.96
CA LEU A 412 -18.64 -18.23 -7.89
C LEU A 412 -19.30 -18.47 -9.25
N GLY A 413 -18.96 -17.69 -10.29
CA GLY A 413 -19.51 -17.85 -11.63
C GLY A 413 -21.04 -17.84 -11.64
N ASP A 414 -21.64 -18.90 -12.19
CA ASP A 414 -23.11 -19.04 -12.28
C ASP A 414 -23.81 -19.03 -10.91
N GLY A 415 -23.12 -19.45 -9.84
CA GLY A 415 -23.64 -19.44 -8.47
C GLY A 415 -23.62 -18.06 -7.79
N ALA A 416 -23.00 -17.05 -8.41
CA ALA A 416 -22.81 -15.73 -7.80
C ALA A 416 -24.14 -15.02 -7.51
N GLU A 417 -25.12 -15.09 -8.40
CA GLU A 417 -26.41 -14.40 -8.20
C GLU A 417 -27.21 -15.01 -7.05
N GLU A 418 -27.21 -16.34 -6.88
CA GLU A 418 -27.84 -16.98 -5.73
C GLU A 418 -27.18 -16.53 -4.42
N ALA A 419 -25.83 -16.55 -4.37
CA ALA A 419 -25.07 -16.10 -3.22
C ALA A 419 -25.42 -14.65 -2.83
N LYS A 420 -25.49 -13.74 -3.82
CA LYS A 420 -25.87 -12.33 -3.59
C LYS A 420 -27.30 -12.20 -3.05
N VAL A 421 -28.26 -12.95 -3.59
CA VAL A 421 -29.66 -12.90 -3.13
C VAL A 421 -29.77 -13.38 -1.67
N ARG A 422 -29.15 -14.52 -1.35
CA ARG A 422 -29.12 -15.06 0.02
C ARG A 422 -28.48 -14.08 1.02
N LEU A 423 -27.35 -13.47 0.64
CA LEU A 423 -26.67 -12.47 1.44
C LEU A 423 -27.53 -11.22 1.68
N ARG A 424 -28.20 -10.71 0.65
CA ARG A 424 -29.12 -9.57 0.80
C ARG A 424 -30.30 -9.89 1.71
N ASN A 425 -30.90 -11.07 1.53
CA ASN A 425 -32.01 -11.52 2.37
C ASN A 425 -31.59 -11.68 3.84
N LEU A 426 -30.41 -12.26 4.09
CA LEU A 426 -29.84 -12.38 5.43
C LEU A 426 -29.60 -11.00 6.06
N ASN A 427 -28.92 -10.09 5.35
CA ASN A 427 -28.65 -8.74 5.87
C ASN A 427 -29.92 -7.93 6.11
N ALA A 428 -30.93 -8.03 5.24
CA ALA A 428 -32.23 -7.40 5.45
C ALA A 428 -32.99 -7.98 6.65
N ALA A 429 -32.73 -9.24 7.03
CA ALA A 429 -33.27 -9.82 8.26
C ALA A 429 -32.48 -9.37 9.49
N ILE A 430 -31.15 -9.26 9.41
CA ILE A 430 -30.28 -8.73 10.47
C ILE A 430 -30.71 -7.32 10.89
N GLU A 431 -31.00 -6.42 9.93
CA GLU A 431 -31.45 -5.05 10.24
C GLU A 431 -32.81 -4.98 10.95
N LYS A 432 -33.61 -6.06 10.90
CA LYS A 432 -34.92 -6.13 11.58
C LYS A 432 -34.83 -6.70 12.99
N VAL A 433 -33.70 -7.30 13.37
CA VAL A 433 -33.49 -7.83 14.71
C VAL A 433 -33.30 -6.67 15.68
N GLU A 434 -34.01 -6.70 16.80
CA GLU A 434 -33.84 -5.72 17.87
C GLU A 434 -32.38 -5.71 18.36
N GLU A 435 -31.81 -4.52 18.59
CA GLU A 435 -30.40 -4.29 18.95
C GLU A 435 -29.35 -4.48 17.83
N LEU A 436 -29.69 -5.04 16.67
CA LEU A 436 -28.80 -5.11 15.51
C LEU A 436 -29.06 -3.97 14.52
N ASN A 437 -28.07 -3.71 13.66
CA ASN A 437 -28.14 -2.70 12.60
C ASN A 437 -27.14 -3.05 11.48
N SER A 438 -26.99 -2.15 10.50
CA SER A 438 -26.13 -2.34 9.33
C SER A 438 -24.65 -2.59 9.64
N HIS A 439 -24.15 -2.23 10.83
CA HIS A 439 -22.79 -2.55 11.27
C HIS A 439 -22.60 -4.05 11.54
N TYR A 440 -23.68 -4.78 11.79
CA TYR A 440 -23.73 -6.23 12.01
C TYR A 440 -23.99 -7.03 10.74
N HIS A 441 -23.99 -6.39 9.56
CA HIS A 441 -24.13 -7.11 8.31
C HIS A 441 -23.03 -8.17 8.14
N VAL A 442 -23.41 -9.30 7.56
CA VAL A 442 -22.45 -10.26 7.02
C VAL A 442 -21.93 -9.71 5.69
N GLY A 443 -20.63 -9.70 5.51
CA GLY A 443 -20.02 -9.27 4.26
C GLY A 443 -19.86 -10.41 3.24
N PRO A 444 -19.72 -10.09 1.95
CA PRO A 444 -19.60 -11.08 0.88
C PRO A 444 -18.39 -12.01 0.99
N SER A 445 -17.32 -11.64 1.69
CA SER A 445 -16.15 -12.53 1.80
C SER A 445 -16.47 -13.86 2.51
N TYR A 446 -17.52 -13.91 3.33
CA TYR A 446 -18.00 -15.18 3.91
C TYR A 446 -18.46 -16.14 2.81
N PHE A 447 -19.15 -15.66 1.77
CA PHE A 447 -19.64 -16.50 0.67
C PHE A 447 -18.52 -17.00 -0.26
N LEU A 448 -17.32 -16.40 -0.24
CA LEU A 448 -16.15 -16.96 -0.93
C LEU A 448 -15.76 -18.34 -0.36
N LYS A 449 -16.12 -18.62 0.90
CA LYS A 449 -15.91 -19.92 1.55
C LYS A 449 -16.72 -21.05 0.93
N LEU A 450 -17.70 -20.76 0.06
CA LEU A 450 -18.39 -21.80 -0.72
C LEU A 450 -17.42 -22.68 -1.52
N GLN A 451 -16.33 -22.10 -2.02
CA GLN A 451 -15.30 -22.89 -2.72
C GLN A 451 -14.58 -23.91 -1.81
N GLU A 452 -14.57 -23.67 -0.49
CA GLU A 452 -13.96 -24.56 0.51
C GLU A 452 -14.93 -25.66 0.97
N VAL A 453 -16.24 -25.44 0.84
CA VAL A 453 -17.31 -26.36 1.26
C VAL A 453 -18.09 -26.97 0.09
N ASP A 454 -17.44 -27.15 -1.06
CA ASP A 454 -18.02 -27.76 -2.27
C ASP A 454 -19.37 -27.13 -2.69
N PHE A 455 -19.46 -25.80 -2.54
CA PHE A 455 -20.64 -24.99 -2.82
C PHE A 455 -21.89 -25.38 -2.02
N ASP A 456 -21.72 -26.03 -0.86
CA ASP A 456 -22.79 -26.38 0.07
C ASP A 456 -23.15 -25.19 0.99
N TYR A 457 -24.36 -24.65 0.82
CA TYR A 457 -24.88 -23.55 1.63
C TYR A 457 -25.23 -23.95 3.07
N GLU A 458 -25.52 -25.22 3.35
CA GLU A 458 -25.73 -25.68 4.73
C GLU A 458 -24.42 -25.71 5.50
N LEU A 459 -23.34 -26.21 4.88
CA LEU A 459 -22.00 -26.17 5.47
C LEU A 459 -21.48 -24.73 5.60
N LEU A 460 -21.70 -23.87 4.60
CA LEU A 460 -21.38 -22.45 4.70
C LEU A 460 -22.07 -21.81 5.92
N TRP A 461 -23.35 -22.11 6.09
CA TRP A 461 -24.14 -21.62 7.21
C TRP A 461 -23.60 -22.16 8.54
N SER A 462 -23.51 -23.47 8.71
CA SER A 462 -23.14 -24.10 9.98
C SER A 462 -21.74 -23.73 10.45
N ASP A 463 -20.78 -23.65 9.52
CA ASP A 463 -19.36 -23.60 9.87
C ASP A 463 -18.82 -22.15 9.94
N TYR A 464 -19.42 -21.22 9.18
CA TYR A 464 -18.87 -19.86 9.04
C TYR A 464 -19.84 -18.74 9.41
N ILE A 465 -21.11 -18.83 9.01
CA ILE A 465 -22.08 -17.74 9.24
C ILE A 465 -22.77 -17.87 10.61
N LYS A 466 -23.24 -19.07 10.96
CA LYS A 466 -23.94 -19.34 12.21
C LYS A 466 -23.10 -18.97 13.44
N PRO A 467 -21.81 -19.35 13.56
CA PRO A 467 -21.01 -19.00 14.74
C PRO A 467 -20.85 -17.48 14.92
N LEU A 468 -20.73 -16.73 13.82
CA LEU A 468 -20.67 -15.26 13.86
C LEU A 468 -21.96 -14.65 14.40
N LEU A 469 -23.12 -15.15 13.93
CA LEU A 469 -24.42 -14.65 14.35
C LEU A 469 -24.74 -15.05 15.80
N GLU A 470 -24.30 -16.23 16.25
CA GLU A 470 -24.36 -16.63 17.66
C GLU A 470 -23.58 -15.63 18.55
N ASP A 471 -22.39 -15.20 18.12
CA ASP A 471 -21.63 -14.16 18.83
C ASP A 471 -22.35 -12.80 18.83
N TYR A 472 -23.06 -12.43 17.76
CA TYR A 472 -23.83 -11.18 17.70
C TYR A 472 -25.04 -11.19 18.63
N LEU A 473 -25.71 -12.33 18.72
CA LEU A 473 -26.92 -12.52 19.53
C LEU A 473 -26.61 -12.93 20.97
N ARG A 474 -25.34 -13.13 21.31
CA ARG A 474 -24.92 -13.60 22.63
C ARG A 474 -25.49 -12.72 23.74
N GLY A 475 -26.31 -13.33 24.59
CA GLY A 475 -26.96 -12.66 25.71
C GLY A 475 -28.36 -12.11 25.40
N SER A 476 -28.85 -12.26 24.17
CA SER A 476 -30.25 -12.02 23.80
C SER A 476 -31.16 -13.11 24.36
N TYR A 477 -32.37 -12.74 24.79
CA TYR A 477 -33.37 -13.68 25.31
C TYR A 477 -33.97 -14.60 24.23
N GLU A 478 -33.94 -14.16 22.96
CA GLU A 478 -34.56 -14.85 21.82
C GLU A 478 -33.51 -15.37 20.81
N GLU A 479 -32.29 -15.68 21.28
CA GLU A 479 -31.16 -16.10 20.45
C GLU A 479 -31.54 -17.22 19.45
N VAL A 480 -32.18 -18.29 19.94
CA VAL A 480 -32.55 -19.45 19.12
C VAL A 480 -33.60 -19.09 18.06
N GLU A 481 -34.67 -18.40 18.43
CA GLU A 481 -35.76 -18.02 17.52
C GLU A 481 -35.28 -17.00 16.47
N THR A 482 -34.43 -16.06 16.90
CA THR A 482 -33.80 -15.09 16.01
C THR A 482 -32.90 -15.79 15.01
N LEU A 483 -32.05 -16.71 15.46
CA LEU A 483 -31.14 -17.45 14.59
C LEU A 483 -31.88 -18.32 13.57
N GLU A 484 -33.00 -18.95 13.96
CA GLU A 484 -33.89 -19.66 13.03
C GLU A 484 -34.50 -18.72 11.99
N THR A 485 -34.88 -17.51 12.39
CA THR A 485 -35.42 -16.50 11.48
C THR A 485 -34.36 -16.03 10.48
N LEU A 486 -33.13 -15.80 10.93
CA LEU A 486 -32.00 -15.46 10.08
C LEU A 486 -31.65 -16.61 9.11
N LYS A 487 -31.69 -17.87 9.56
CA LYS A 487 -31.50 -19.04 8.70
C LYS A 487 -32.58 -19.13 7.61
N LYS A 488 -33.85 -18.96 7.98
CA LYS A 488 -34.97 -18.91 7.02
C LYS A 488 -34.79 -17.81 5.99
N ALA A 489 -34.21 -16.66 6.36
CA ALA A 489 -33.90 -15.58 5.42
C ALA A 489 -32.74 -15.94 4.49
N PHE A 490 -31.67 -16.52 5.03
CA PHE A 490 -30.52 -17.01 4.26
C PHE A 490 -30.87 -18.09 3.23
N ASP A 491 -31.88 -18.93 3.51
CA ASP A 491 -32.31 -19.99 2.58
C ASP A 491 -33.19 -19.51 1.42
N LYS A 492 -33.63 -18.24 1.43
CA LYS A 492 -34.43 -17.67 0.35
C LYS A 492 -33.56 -17.35 -0.86
N ILE A 493 -33.91 -17.92 -2.00
CA ILE A 493 -33.26 -17.73 -3.31
C ILE A 493 -34.00 -16.67 -4.17
N SER A 494 -35.00 -15.99 -3.62
CA SER A 494 -35.70 -14.87 -4.28
C SER A 494 -35.68 -13.62 -3.41
N ASN A 495 -35.60 -12.43 -4.02
CA ASN A 495 -35.60 -11.17 -3.30
C ASN A 495 -37.00 -10.86 -2.76
N GLU A 496 -37.13 -10.64 -1.45
CA GLU A 496 -38.30 -9.95 -0.90
C GLU A 496 -38.18 -8.44 -1.15
N ARG A 497 -38.48 -8.00 -2.39
CA ARG A 497 -38.96 -6.64 -2.61
C ARG A 497 -40.48 -6.69 -2.70
N THR A 498 -41.13 -6.64 -1.54
CA THR A 498 -42.55 -6.31 -1.46
C THR A 498 -42.72 -4.86 -1.90
N ASN A 499 -43.57 -4.64 -2.90
CA ASN A 499 -44.12 -3.36 -3.28
C ASN A 499 -44.57 -2.60 -2.03
N GLN A 500 -43.92 -1.48 -1.70
CA GLN A 500 -44.62 -0.41 -0.99
C GLN A 500 -45.59 0.21 -1.98
N SER A 501 -46.84 -0.24 -1.89
CA SER A 501 -47.99 0.44 -2.47
C SER A 501 -48.01 1.87 -1.92
N ILE A 502 -47.96 2.82 -2.84
CA ILE A 502 -48.43 4.19 -2.61
C ILE A 502 -49.94 4.09 -2.40
N THR A 503 -50.36 4.13 -1.15
CA THR A 503 -51.69 4.53 -0.67
C THR A 503 -51.37 5.45 0.49
N GLY A 504 -51.49 6.78 0.41
CA GLY A 504 -52.58 7.54 -0.16
C GLY A 504 -53.54 7.85 0.98
N ASP A 505 -53.31 8.97 1.67
CA ASP A 505 -54.33 9.69 2.43
C ASP A 505 -54.14 11.19 2.17
N ASN A 506 -54.91 11.68 1.19
CA ASN A 506 -55.34 13.06 1.13
C ASN A 506 -56.58 13.18 2.02
N GLU A 507 -56.55 14.12 2.96
CA GLU A 507 -57.59 15.12 3.28
C GLU A 507 -57.59 15.47 4.78
N SER A 508 -57.17 16.69 5.08
CA SER A 508 -58.01 17.60 5.85
C SER A 508 -57.58 19.04 5.61
N ASP A 509 -58.53 19.80 5.06
CA ASP A 509 -58.57 21.25 4.98
C ASP A 509 -58.35 21.92 6.35
N GLY A 510 -57.78 23.11 6.31
CA GLY A 510 -57.81 24.03 7.45
C GLY A 510 -56.91 25.24 7.28
N ASN A 511 -57.45 26.29 6.65
CA ASN A 511 -56.93 27.66 6.65
C ASN A 511 -56.35 28.08 8.01
N ASP A 512 -55.22 28.80 8.00
CA ASP A 512 -55.21 30.16 8.59
C ASP A 512 -54.07 31.01 8.02
N ASP A 513 -54.46 32.04 7.27
CA ASP A 513 -53.69 33.25 7.05
C ASP A 513 -53.74 34.09 8.34
N THR A 514 -52.61 34.31 9.00
CA THR A 514 -52.36 35.56 9.75
C THR A 514 -50.87 35.86 9.82
N ASP A 515 -50.42 36.73 8.91
CA ASP A 515 -49.86 38.06 9.15
C ASP A 515 -48.94 38.33 10.37
N ASN A 516 -47.90 39.14 10.10
CA ASN A 516 -47.06 39.95 11.00
C ASN A 516 -45.95 39.29 11.87
N ARG A 517 -44.70 39.28 11.36
CA ARG A 517 -43.62 40.27 11.64
C ARG A 517 -42.23 39.73 11.34
#